data_AF-A0A7K8UGB0-F1
#
_entry.id   AF-A0A7K8UGB0-F1
#
_cell.length_a   1.000
_cell.length_b   1.000
_cell.length_c   1.000
_cell.angle_alpha   90.00
_cell.angle_beta   90.00
_cell.angle_gamma   90.00
#
_symmetry.space_group_name_H-M   'P 1'
#
loop_
_entity.id
_entity.type
_entity.pdbx_description
1 polymer ?
#
loop_
_entity_poly.entity_id
_entity_poly.type
_entity_poly.pdbx_seq_one_letter_code
_entity_poly.pdbx_strand_id
1 'polypeptide(L)'
;MSGGDGGDRAGAISYSLPSIPSNKLPDLRFISRGAYGTVSAARHADWRVPVALKCLQGPLLDSDRNHLLKEAEILHKARFSYVLPILGICNEPEFLGIVTEYMTNGSLNQLLHGKDVYPEIPWCLRFRILYEIALGVNYLHNMNPPLLHHDLKTQNILLDDEFHVKIADFGMSKWRVISMSQSRSETSLPEGGTIIYMPPEDYNPSQKTRASVKHDIYSYAIIMWEVLSRKQPFEEVINPLQIMYSVSQGQRLDLSEESLSADIPHRALIIGLIGSGWAQNPDERPSFLKCLIDLEPVLRTFDEIAMLEAVILLKRSKSLYESRCIYKSEKKADVEQISLNIPLNPQEETCSASIQCDALPLRSISPDISRLKSVPKCNILSSARSFFCLPLFFFFFFFFKDGNSGGLHSLSSQSTDENISVTQSAKLLVNPYSYFPSSDKSISDASNSASCMLRSSPIPSDFVLETIQQNVAHQWIQSKREEIIDQMTEACLNQSLDALLSRFLLMKEDYELISTKPTRTSKVRQLLDTSDSQGEEFARIIIQKLKDNKQLGLQPYPDIVSNSLRLHL
;
A
#
# COMPACT_ATOMS: atom_id res chain seq x y z
N MET A 1 30.85 22.27 -45.35
CA MET A 1 29.39 22.20 -45.52
C MET A 1 28.97 20.81 -45.03
N SER A 2 28.46 20.61 -43.82
CA SER A 2 27.27 21.18 -43.12
C SER A 2 26.02 20.32 -43.37
N GLY A 3 25.29 19.78 -42.38
CA GLY A 3 25.53 19.65 -40.93
C GLY A 3 25.51 18.18 -40.49
N GLY A 4 25.48 17.83 -39.20
CA GLY A 4 25.24 18.67 -38.03
C GLY A 4 23.84 18.47 -37.46
N ASP A 5 23.58 17.30 -36.86
CA ASP A 5 22.42 17.05 -35.99
C ASP A 5 22.92 16.44 -34.68
N GLY A 6 22.93 17.26 -33.63
CA GLY A 6 23.39 16.92 -32.29
C GLY A 6 22.22 16.59 -31.37
N GLY A 7 21.60 15.43 -31.57
CA GLY A 7 20.55 14.93 -30.69
C GLY A 7 21.12 14.29 -29.42
N ASP A 8 21.44 15.08 -28.41
CA ASP A 8 21.91 14.58 -27.10
C ASP A 8 20.88 13.66 -26.45
N ARG A 9 21.10 12.35 -26.57
CA ARG A 9 20.40 11.36 -25.74
C ARG A 9 20.93 11.49 -24.31
N ALA A 10 20.16 12.16 -23.45
CA ALA A 10 20.42 12.25 -22.03
C ALA A 10 20.82 10.86 -21.47
N GLY A 11 22.02 10.77 -20.89
CA GLY A 11 22.65 9.50 -20.57
C GLY A 11 21.84 8.71 -19.55
N ALA A 12 21.25 7.59 -19.97
CA ALA A 12 20.47 6.72 -19.10
C ALA A 12 21.38 6.09 -18.03
N ILE A 13 21.26 6.55 -16.79
CA ILE A 13 21.99 6.01 -15.64
C ILE A 13 21.44 4.59 -15.35
N SER A 14 22.18 3.58 -15.80
CA SER A 14 21.81 2.18 -15.66
C SER A 14 22.50 1.56 -14.45
N TYR A 15 21.71 1.17 -13.45
CA TYR A 15 22.18 0.34 -12.34
C TYR A 15 21.98 -1.14 -12.68
N SER A 16 23.02 -1.95 -12.58
CA SER A 16 22.91 -3.40 -12.69
C SER A 16 22.38 -4.03 -11.39
N LEU A 17 21.67 -5.15 -11.49
CA LEU A 17 21.29 -5.96 -10.33
C LEU A 17 22.51 -6.77 -9.86
N PRO A 18 22.92 -6.72 -8.58
CA PRO A 18 24.04 -7.52 -8.11
C PRO A 18 23.78 -9.03 -8.23
N SER A 19 24.79 -9.76 -8.71
CA SER A 19 24.82 -11.23 -8.59
C SER A 19 25.44 -11.60 -7.24
N ILE A 20 24.72 -12.39 -6.44
CA ILE A 20 25.12 -12.80 -5.08
C ILE A 20 25.36 -14.31 -5.11
N PRO A 21 26.61 -14.80 -4.96
CA PRO A 21 26.90 -16.22 -4.91
C PRO A 21 26.22 -16.91 -3.71
N SER A 22 25.80 -18.16 -3.87
CA SER A 22 25.10 -18.94 -2.83
C SER A 22 25.92 -19.05 -1.54
N ASN A 23 27.25 -19.14 -1.64
CA ASN A 23 28.16 -19.18 -0.49
C ASN A 23 28.21 -17.89 0.35
N LYS A 24 27.60 -16.79 -0.13
CA LYS A 24 27.41 -15.54 0.64
C LYS A 24 26.12 -15.54 1.48
N LEU A 25 25.30 -16.59 1.37
CA LEU A 25 24.05 -16.77 2.10
C LEU A 25 24.13 -18.00 3.05
N PRO A 26 25.02 -17.99 4.06
CA PRO A 26 25.09 -19.07 5.05
C PRO A 26 23.83 -19.14 5.93
N ASP A 27 23.66 -20.28 6.61
CA ASP A 27 22.64 -20.51 7.62
C ASP A 27 21.19 -20.23 7.16
N LEU A 28 20.84 -20.67 5.95
CA LEU A 28 19.49 -20.57 5.39
C LEU A 28 18.44 -21.24 6.30
N ARG A 29 17.60 -20.41 6.93
CA ARG A 29 16.48 -20.85 7.78
C ARG A 29 15.18 -20.75 6.99
N PHE A 30 14.51 -21.88 6.80
CA PHE A 30 13.18 -21.93 6.18
C PHE A 30 12.18 -21.00 6.91
N ILE A 31 11.47 -20.16 6.16
CA ILE A 31 10.34 -19.35 6.64
C ILE A 31 9.03 -19.97 6.17
N SER A 32 8.90 -20.19 4.86
CA SER A 32 7.65 -20.62 4.22
C SER A 32 7.88 -21.27 2.86
N ARG A 33 6.84 -21.92 2.34
CA ARG A 33 6.74 -22.37 0.95
C ARG A 33 5.34 -22.02 0.42
N GLY A 34 5.25 -21.58 -0.82
CA GLY A 34 4.02 -21.32 -1.54
C GLY A 34 4.15 -21.68 -3.02
N ALA A 35 3.16 -21.32 -3.83
CA ALA A 35 3.14 -21.62 -5.27
C ALA A 35 4.38 -21.11 -6.02
N TYR A 36 4.92 -19.95 -5.63
CA TYR A 36 6.08 -19.31 -6.27
C TYR A 36 7.44 -19.70 -5.64
N GLY A 37 7.51 -20.81 -4.90
CA GLY A 37 8.76 -21.38 -4.37
C GLY A 37 8.87 -21.41 -2.84
N THR A 38 10.10 -21.47 -2.35
CA THR A 38 10.44 -21.52 -0.92
C THR A 38 11.11 -20.21 -0.50
N VAL A 39 10.73 -19.68 0.65
CA VAL A 39 11.32 -18.45 1.22
C VAL A 39 12.10 -18.79 2.48
N SER A 40 13.35 -18.32 2.55
CA SER A 40 14.26 -18.55 3.67
C SER A 40 14.92 -17.25 4.14
N ALA A 41 15.16 -17.14 5.45
CA ALA A 41 16.00 -16.09 6.02
C ALA A 41 17.48 -16.50 5.96
N ALA A 42 18.35 -15.55 5.68
CA ALA A 42 19.80 -15.68 5.81
C ALA A 42 20.40 -14.39 6.41
N ARG A 43 21.70 -14.41 6.69
CA ARG A 43 22.48 -13.20 6.97
C ARG A 43 23.62 -13.11 5.95
N HIS A 44 23.64 -12.06 5.14
CA HIS A 44 24.62 -11.95 4.06
C HIS A 44 26.04 -11.89 4.64
N ALA A 45 26.93 -12.77 4.18
CA ALA A 45 28.23 -13.02 4.80
C ALA A 45 29.11 -11.75 4.87
N ASP A 46 29.16 -10.95 3.80
CA ASP A 46 29.97 -9.73 3.75
C ASP A 46 29.26 -8.53 4.38
N TRP A 47 28.05 -8.19 3.91
CA TRP A 47 27.26 -7.03 4.35
C TRP A 47 26.77 -7.09 5.81
N ARG A 48 26.71 -8.29 6.42
CA ARG A 48 26.21 -8.55 7.78
C ARG A 48 24.76 -8.14 8.06
N VAL A 49 23.97 -7.80 7.04
CA VAL A 49 22.52 -7.54 7.15
C VAL A 49 21.69 -8.83 7.06
N PRO A 50 20.50 -8.91 7.69
CA PRO A 50 19.54 -9.98 7.45
C PRO A 50 18.91 -9.82 6.06
N VAL A 51 18.71 -10.93 5.36
CA VAL A 51 18.13 -10.96 4.00
C VAL A 51 17.09 -12.08 3.88
N ALA A 52 16.11 -11.89 3.01
CA ALA A 52 15.20 -12.95 2.59
C ALA A 52 15.64 -13.47 1.21
N LEU A 53 15.57 -14.79 1.02
CA LEU A 53 15.80 -15.48 -0.24
C LEU A 53 14.50 -16.16 -0.67
N LYS A 54 13.92 -15.75 -1.81
CA LYS A 54 12.87 -16.48 -2.52
C LYS A 54 13.53 -17.37 -3.58
N CYS A 55 13.59 -18.68 -3.37
CA CYS A 55 14.23 -19.63 -4.28
C CYS A 55 13.28 -20.73 -4.79
N LEU A 56 13.56 -21.19 -6.00
CA LEU A 56 12.96 -22.41 -6.55
C LEU A 56 13.85 -23.61 -6.20
N GLN A 57 13.23 -24.76 -5.92
CA GLN A 57 13.94 -25.98 -5.47
C GLN A 57 13.65 -27.14 -6.42
N GLY A 58 14.72 -27.82 -6.85
CA GLY A 58 14.66 -28.96 -7.77
C GLY A 58 15.28 -28.65 -9.15
N PRO A 59 15.23 -29.60 -10.10
CA PRO A 59 15.69 -29.38 -11.47
C PRO A 59 14.78 -28.36 -12.17
N LEU A 60 15.27 -27.12 -12.30
CA LEU A 60 14.50 -26.00 -12.83
C LEU A 60 14.33 -26.13 -14.35
N LEU A 61 13.09 -25.96 -14.84
CA LEU A 61 12.85 -25.76 -16.27
C LEU A 61 13.27 -24.34 -16.67
N ASP A 62 13.68 -24.15 -17.92
CA ASP A 62 14.02 -22.82 -18.45
C ASP A 62 12.84 -21.83 -18.36
N SER A 63 11.60 -22.31 -18.40
CA SER A 63 10.41 -21.51 -18.10
C SER A 63 10.53 -20.85 -16.72
N ASP A 64 10.80 -21.65 -15.70
CA ASP A 64 10.72 -21.26 -14.29
C ASP A 64 11.88 -20.34 -13.94
N ARG A 65 13.05 -20.59 -14.54
CA ARG A 65 14.20 -19.68 -14.50
C ARG A 65 13.85 -18.31 -15.08
N ASN A 66 13.23 -18.28 -16.27
CA ASN A 66 12.82 -17.03 -16.93
C ASN A 66 11.71 -16.29 -16.16
N HIS A 67 10.78 -17.00 -15.52
CA HIS A 67 9.76 -16.39 -14.66
C HIS A 67 10.39 -15.68 -13.45
N LEU A 68 11.31 -16.33 -12.72
CA LEU A 68 11.93 -15.74 -11.54
C LEU A 68 12.93 -14.61 -11.91
N LEU A 69 13.65 -14.74 -13.03
CA LEU A 69 14.48 -13.65 -13.59
C LEU A 69 13.65 -12.41 -13.93
N LYS A 70 12.45 -12.60 -14.50
CA LYS A 70 11.53 -11.51 -14.83
C LYS A 70 10.95 -10.84 -13.57
N GLU A 71 10.64 -11.60 -12.52
CA GLU A 71 10.23 -11.03 -11.23
C GLU A 71 11.35 -10.18 -10.62
N ALA A 72 12.61 -10.66 -10.67
CA ALA A 72 13.77 -9.91 -10.23
C ALA A 72 14.00 -8.61 -11.04
N GLU A 73 13.81 -8.65 -12.36
CA GLU A 73 13.87 -7.47 -13.23
C GLU A 73 12.79 -6.44 -12.89
N ILE A 74 11.56 -6.91 -12.60
CA ILE A 74 10.43 -6.07 -12.20
C ILE A 74 10.74 -5.37 -10.86
N LEU A 75 11.14 -6.12 -9.82
CA LEU A 75 11.54 -5.56 -8.53
C LEU A 75 12.71 -4.56 -8.66
N HIS A 76 13.68 -4.84 -9.54
CA HIS A 76 14.83 -3.96 -9.77
C HIS A 76 14.44 -2.64 -10.43
N LYS A 77 13.40 -2.65 -11.28
CA LYS A 77 12.85 -1.45 -11.92
C LYS A 77 11.87 -0.67 -11.03
N ALA A 78 11.10 -1.36 -10.19
CA ALA A 78 10.03 -0.79 -9.36
C ALA A 78 10.49 -0.29 -7.98
N ARG A 79 11.76 0.12 -7.84
CA ARG A 79 12.30 0.58 -6.55
C ARG A 79 11.62 1.86 -6.06
N PHE A 80 10.92 1.76 -4.94
CA PHE A 80 10.22 2.85 -4.27
C PHE A 80 10.05 2.52 -2.77
N SER A 81 9.82 3.53 -1.92
CA SER A 81 9.82 3.40 -0.45
C SER A 81 8.88 2.32 0.11
N TYR A 82 7.79 2.02 -0.63
CA TYR A 82 6.76 1.05 -0.25
C TYR A 82 6.72 -0.19 -1.16
N VAL A 83 7.82 -0.48 -1.87
CA VAL A 83 8.03 -1.70 -2.66
C VAL A 83 9.23 -2.46 -2.07
N LEU A 84 9.16 -3.80 -2.01
CA LEU A 84 10.19 -4.64 -1.40
C LEU A 84 11.57 -4.44 -2.07
N PRO A 85 12.60 -3.95 -1.34
CA PRO A 85 13.90 -3.71 -1.95
C PRO A 85 14.62 -5.01 -2.33
N ILE A 86 14.86 -5.18 -3.63
CA ILE A 86 15.74 -6.23 -4.15
C ILE A 86 17.21 -5.80 -4.04
N LEU A 87 17.98 -6.63 -3.33
CA LEU A 87 19.41 -6.45 -3.07
C LEU A 87 20.28 -7.15 -4.13
N GLY A 88 19.77 -8.24 -4.72
CA GLY A 88 20.45 -8.97 -5.78
C GLY A 88 19.73 -10.26 -6.18
N ILE A 89 20.41 -11.07 -6.97
CA ILE A 89 19.96 -12.39 -7.40
C ILE A 89 21.09 -13.40 -7.25
N CYS A 90 20.78 -14.59 -6.73
CA CYS A 90 21.66 -15.75 -6.88
C CYS A 90 21.24 -16.50 -8.15
N ASN A 91 22.14 -16.62 -9.12
CA ASN A 91 21.87 -17.21 -10.44
C ASN A 91 22.94 -18.25 -10.79
N GLU A 92 22.87 -19.40 -10.12
CA GLU A 92 23.75 -20.55 -10.31
C GLU A 92 22.98 -21.67 -11.05
N PRO A 93 23.67 -22.73 -11.56
CA PRO A 93 22.99 -23.79 -12.33
C PRO A 93 21.91 -24.51 -11.53
N GLU A 94 22.23 -24.94 -10.31
CA GLU A 94 21.34 -25.70 -9.42
C GLU A 94 20.59 -24.82 -8.40
N PHE A 95 20.87 -23.52 -8.35
CA PHE A 95 20.36 -22.61 -7.33
C PHE A 95 20.03 -21.24 -7.92
N LEU A 96 18.74 -20.95 -8.07
CA LEU A 96 18.22 -19.66 -8.51
C LEU A 96 17.31 -19.06 -7.42
N GLY A 97 17.57 -17.82 -7.04
CA GLY A 97 16.77 -17.14 -6.03
C GLY A 97 16.94 -15.62 -5.98
N ILE A 98 15.84 -14.92 -5.67
CA ILE A 98 15.81 -13.46 -5.47
C ILE A 98 16.22 -13.15 -4.04
N VAL A 99 17.15 -12.21 -3.85
CA VAL A 99 17.60 -11.74 -2.53
C VAL A 99 17.05 -10.35 -2.26
N THR A 100 16.25 -10.22 -1.20
CA THR A 100 15.65 -8.96 -0.75
C THR A 100 16.05 -8.64 0.68
N GLU A 101 15.72 -7.43 1.13
CA GLU A 101 15.69 -7.12 2.57
C GLU A 101 14.76 -8.09 3.33
N TYR A 102 15.09 -8.36 4.60
CA TYR A 102 14.30 -9.22 5.47
C TYR A 102 13.26 -8.41 6.26
N MET A 103 11.99 -8.67 5.99
CA MET A 103 10.85 -7.97 6.62
C MET A 103 10.55 -8.54 8.00
N THR A 104 11.10 -7.89 9.04
CA THR A 104 11.17 -8.44 10.40
C THR A 104 9.81 -8.64 11.08
N ASN A 105 8.77 -7.90 10.67
CA ASN A 105 7.42 -8.01 11.19
C ASN A 105 6.49 -8.86 10.31
N GLY A 106 7.03 -9.50 9.27
CA GLY A 106 6.31 -10.48 8.46
C GLY A 106 5.33 -9.82 7.49
N SER A 107 4.12 -10.37 7.38
CA SER A 107 3.06 -9.85 6.50
C SER A 107 1.90 -9.22 7.26
N LEU A 108 1.18 -8.32 6.59
CA LEU A 108 -0.02 -7.67 7.12
C LEU A 108 -1.08 -8.68 7.59
N ASN A 109 -1.23 -9.80 6.89
CA ASN A 109 -2.07 -10.94 7.32
C ASN A 109 -1.71 -11.41 8.75
N GLN A 110 -0.41 -11.54 9.05
CA GLN A 110 0.07 -11.97 10.37
C GLN A 110 -0.17 -10.91 11.44
N LEU A 111 -0.05 -9.63 11.09
CA LEU A 111 -0.42 -8.52 11.98
C LEU A 111 -1.93 -8.50 12.29
N LEU A 112 -2.78 -8.55 11.27
CA LEU A 112 -4.24 -8.45 11.43
C LEU A 112 -4.82 -9.64 12.18
N HIS A 113 -4.47 -10.87 11.78
CA HIS A 113 -5.10 -12.09 12.28
C HIS A 113 -4.34 -12.78 13.42
N GLY A 114 -3.08 -12.42 13.65
CA GLY A 114 -2.26 -12.86 14.79
C GLY A 114 -2.66 -12.22 16.11
N LYS A 115 -3.94 -12.32 16.49
CA LYS A 115 -4.56 -11.61 17.63
C LYS A 115 -3.94 -11.98 19.00
N ASP A 116 -3.31 -13.15 19.13
CA ASP A 116 -2.52 -13.51 20.33
C ASP A 116 -1.20 -12.74 20.46
N VAL A 117 -0.62 -12.31 19.33
CA VAL A 117 0.65 -11.56 19.23
C VAL A 117 0.38 -10.06 19.27
N TYR A 118 -0.69 -9.63 18.58
CA TYR A 118 -1.13 -8.25 18.44
C TYR A 118 -2.60 -8.12 18.84
N PRO A 119 -2.93 -8.09 20.15
CA PRO A 119 -4.32 -7.99 20.60
C PRO A 119 -5.01 -6.72 20.07
N GLU A 120 -4.28 -5.61 20.09
CA GLU A 120 -4.73 -4.30 19.64
C GLU A 120 -3.83 -3.77 18.50
N ILE A 121 -4.44 -3.01 17.58
CA ILE A 121 -3.72 -2.23 16.56
C ILE A 121 -4.39 -0.84 16.51
N PRO A 122 -3.72 0.24 16.96
CA PRO A 122 -4.28 1.59 16.96
C PRO A 122 -4.65 2.10 15.56
N TRP A 123 -5.70 2.92 15.47
CA TRP A 123 -6.25 3.39 14.20
C TRP A 123 -5.24 4.16 13.34
N CYS A 124 -4.40 5.01 13.94
CA CYS A 124 -3.34 5.77 13.27
C CYS A 124 -2.47 4.85 12.38
N LEU A 125 -1.91 3.78 12.95
CA LEU A 125 -1.05 2.83 12.24
C LEU A 125 -1.81 2.04 11.16
N ARG A 126 -3.10 1.74 11.37
CA ARG A 126 -3.94 1.11 10.32
C ARG A 126 -4.13 2.04 9.12
N PHE A 127 -4.41 3.32 9.35
CA PHE A 127 -4.52 4.30 8.26
C PHE A 127 -3.18 4.57 7.58
N ARG A 128 -2.07 4.58 8.33
CA ARG A 128 -0.72 4.66 7.76
C ARG A 128 -0.47 3.50 6.79
N ILE A 129 -0.71 2.26 7.23
CA ILE A 129 -0.57 1.06 6.39
C ILE A 129 -1.41 1.16 5.11
N LEU A 130 -2.68 1.57 5.20
CA LEU A 130 -3.54 1.73 4.02
C LEU A 130 -3.02 2.81 3.06
N TYR A 131 -2.62 3.96 3.58
CA TYR A 131 -2.06 5.05 2.80
C TYR A 131 -0.75 4.67 2.10
N GLU A 132 0.13 3.91 2.77
CA GLU A 132 1.39 3.43 2.20
C GLU A 132 1.20 2.36 1.12
N ILE A 133 0.24 1.44 1.28
CA ILE A 133 -0.16 0.53 0.19
C ILE A 133 -0.66 1.36 -1.01
N ALA A 134 -1.51 2.37 -0.77
CA ALA A 134 -2.02 3.23 -1.84
C ALA A 134 -0.91 4.03 -2.53
N LEU A 135 0.09 4.55 -1.80
CA LEU A 135 1.26 5.22 -2.36
C LEU A 135 2.09 4.25 -3.21
N GLY A 136 2.35 3.05 -2.69
CA GLY A 136 3.11 2.01 -3.39
C GLY A 136 2.46 1.62 -4.72
N VAL A 137 1.17 1.26 -4.72
CA VAL A 137 0.46 0.88 -5.95
C VAL A 137 0.27 2.08 -6.89
N ASN A 138 0.04 3.30 -6.38
CA ASN A 138 0.00 4.50 -7.20
C ASN A 138 1.33 4.73 -7.93
N TYR A 139 2.48 4.53 -7.27
CA TYR A 139 3.79 4.60 -7.92
C TYR A 139 3.90 3.55 -9.04
N LEU A 140 3.54 2.28 -8.79
CA LEU A 140 3.55 1.22 -9.82
C LEU A 140 2.70 1.61 -11.05
N HIS A 141 1.51 2.17 -10.81
CA HIS A 141 0.57 2.60 -11.85
C HIS A 141 1.03 3.84 -12.64
N ASN A 142 1.95 4.64 -12.10
CA ASN A 142 2.55 5.80 -12.75
C ASN A 142 3.93 5.53 -13.36
N MET A 143 4.44 4.29 -13.28
CA MET A 143 5.61 3.87 -14.07
C MET A 143 5.32 3.99 -15.59
N ASN A 144 6.38 4.02 -16.42
CA ASN A 144 6.24 4.04 -17.88
C ASN A 144 6.99 2.85 -18.53
N PRO A 145 6.28 1.84 -19.10
CA PRO A 145 4.83 1.65 -19.03
C PRO A 145 4.35 1.35 -17.59
N PRO A 146 3.05 1.55 -17.27
CA PRO A 146 2.52 1.23 -15.95
C PRO A 146 2.73 -0.23 -15.57
N LEU A 147 3.07 -0.51 -14.31
CA LEU A 147 3.11 -1.86 -13.76
C LEU A 147 1.83 -2.15 -12.99
N LEU A 148 1.14 -3.24 -13.35
CA LEU A 148 -0.05 -3.73 -12.64
C LEU A 148 0.34 -4.93 -11.79
N HIS A 149 -0.12 -5.00 -10.54
CA HIS A 149 0.32 -6.00 -9.57
C HIS A 149 -0.35 -7.36 -9.78
N HIS A 150 -1.68 -7.38 -9.91
CA HIS A 150 -2.55 -8.54 -10.13
C HIS A 150 -2.56 -9.66 -9.07
N ASP A 151 -1.78 -9.54 -7.99
CA ASP A 151 -1.85 -10.45 -6.83
C ASP A 151 -1.67 -9.68 -5.51
N LEU A 152 -2.45 -8.60 -5.33
CA LEU A 152 -2.50 -7.83 -4.08
C LEU A 152 -3.37 -8.54 -3.06
N LYS A 153 -2.78 -8.88 -1.92
CA LYS A 153 -3.42 -9.57 -0.79
C LYS A 153 -2.64 -9.31 0.49
N THR A 154 -3.24 -9.45 1.68
CA THR A 154 -2.58 -9.09 2.95
C THR A 154 -1.36 -9.97 3.28
N GLN A 155 -1.19 -11.11 2.60
CA GLN A 155 0.02 -11.94 2.71
C GLN A 155 1.20 -11.37 1.88
N ASN A 156 0.91 -10.60 0.81
CA ASN A 156 1.89 -9.99 -0.10
C ASN A 156 2.22 -8.52 0.27
N ILE A 157 1.53 -7.97 1.26
CA ILE A 157 1.93 -6.73 1.95
C ILE A 157 2.83 -7.11 3.12
N LEU A 158 4.13 -6.80 3.03
CA LEU A 158 5.11 -7.06 4.08
C LEU A 158 5.37 -5.82 4.95
N LEU A 159 5.96 -6.04 6.12
CA LEU A 159 6.19 -5.03 7.15
C LEU A 159 7.65 -5.04 7.64
N ASP A 160 8.32 -3.89 7.52
CA ASP A 160 9.65 -3.67 8.10
C ASP A 160 9.59 -3.49 9.63
N ASP A 161 10.73 -3.26 10.29
CA ASP A 161 10.81 -3.15 11.75
C ASP A 161 10.01 -1.97 12.32
N GLU A 162 9.85 -0.87 11.58
CA GLU A 162 8.99 0.26 11.96
C GLU A 162 7.50 0.05 11.60
N PHE A 163 7.12 -1.13 11.08
CA PHE A 163 5.79 -1.44 10.52
C PHE A 163 5.40 -0.52 9.35
N HIS A 164 6.35 -0.05 8.56
CA HIS A 164 6.05 0.53 7.24
C HIS A 164 5.87 -0.58 6.20
N VAL A 165 5.06 -0.30 5.19
CA VAL A 165 4.67 -1.26 4.16
C VAL A 165 5.77 -1.47 3.13
N LYS A 166 6.01 -2.73 2.73
CA LYS A 166 6.65 -3.09 1.46
C LYS A 166 5.75 -4.05 0.66
N ILE A 167 5.30 -3.64 -0.52
CA ILE A 167 4.58 -4.50 -1.46
C ILE A 167 5.56 -5.52 -2.06
N ALA A 168 5.17 -6.80 -2.11
CA ALA A 168 6.01 -7.92 -2.51
C ALA A 168 5.28 -8.91 -3.44
N ASP A 169 6.04 -9.89 -3.97
CA ASP A 169 5.56 -11.02 -4.78
C ASP A 169 4.98 -10.62 -6.16
N PHE A 170 5.87 -10.13 -7.03
CA PHE A 170 5.54 -9.59 -8.35
C PHE A 170 5.40 -10.68 -9.45
N GLY A 171 5.27 -11.96 -9.07
CA GLY A 171 5.23 -13.09 -10.00
C GLY A 171 4.08 -13.04 -11.02
N MET A 172 2.96 -12.42 -10.64
CA MET A 172 1.78 -12.22 -11.50
C MET A 172 1.73 -10.84 -12.19
N SER A 173 2.67 -9.96 -11.87
CA SER A 173 2.65 -8.55 -12.28
C SER A 173 2.97 -8.37 -13.77
N LYS A 174 2.34 -7.35 -14.39
CA LYS A 174 2.40 -7.14 -15.84
C LYS A 174 2.56 -5.67 -16.19
N TRP A 175 3.58 -5.39 -17.01
CA TRP A 175 3.73 -4.12 -17.71
C TRP A 175 2.55 -3.89 -18.66
N ARG A 176 1.92 -2.72 -18.56
CA ARG A 176 0.75 -2.32 -19.35
C ARG A 176 1.18 -1.84 -20.74
N VAL A 177 1.68 -2.77 -21.56
CA VAL A 177 2.07 -2.48 -22.95
C VAL A 177 0.84 -2.02 -23.74
N ILE A 178 0.98 -0.93 -24.49
CA ILE A 178 -0.13 -0.29 -25.22
C ILE A 178 -0.58 -1.13 -26.44
N SER A 179 0.30 -1.96 -26.99
CA SER A 179 0.01 -2.84 -28.13
C SER A 179 -0.90 -4.03 -27.79
N MET A 180 -1.92 -4.25 -28.61
CA MET A 180 -2.95 -5.27 -28.43
C MET A 180 -2.49 -6.71 -28.77
N SER A 181 -1.69 -7.37 -27.91
CA SER A 181 -1.56 -8.86 -27.93
C SER A 181 -0.65 -9.44 -26.84
N GLN A 182 -1.16 -9.62 -25.60
CA GLN A 182 -0.68 -10.70 -24.72
C GLN A 182 -1.88 -11.36 -24.04
N SER A 183 -2.02 -12.67 -24.24
CA SER A 183 -3.04 -13.50 -23.59
C SER A 183 -2.73 -13.69 -22.10
N ARG A 184 -3.76 -14.01 -21.31
CA ARG A 184 -3.53 -14.77 -20.07
C ARG A 184 -2.96 -16.13 -20.50
N SER A 185 -1.81 -16.52 -19.98
CA SER A 185 -1.39 -17.93 -20.02
C SER A 185 -2.43 -18.75 -19.26
N GLU A 186 -2.71 -19.97 -19.71
CA GLU A 186 -3.66 -20.87 -19.05
C GLU A 186 -3.05 -21.52 -17.79
N THR A 187 -2.65 -20.69 -16.84
CA THR A 187 -2.42 -21.12 -15.45
C THR A 187 -3.76 -21.51 -14.84
N SER A 188 -3.76 -22.64 -14.13
CA SER A 188 -4.92 -23.21 -13.43
C SER A 188 -5.64 -22.22 -12.51
N LEU A 189 -6.91 -22.53 -12.19
CA LEU A 189 -7.67 -21.82 -11.15
C LEU A 189 -6.80 -21.55 -9.92
N PRO A 190 -6.70 -20.28 -9.44
CA PRO A 190 -5.89 -19.96 -8.28
C PRO A 190 -6.31 -20.73 -7.03
N GLU A 191 -5.35 -20.97 -6.14
CA GLU A 191 -5.66 -21.45 -4.79
C GLU A 191 -6.65 -20.48 -4.11
N GLY A 192 -7.62 -21.02 -3.37
CA GLY A 192 -8.83 -20.28 -2.95
C GLY A 192 -8.58 -18.96 -2.20
N GLY A 193 -7.45 -18.84 -1.50
CA GLY A 193 -7.05 -17.61 -0.80
C GLY A 193 -6.72 -16.41 -1.72
N THR A 194 -6.47 -16.63 -3.02
CA THR A 194 -6.26 -15.52 -3.98
C THR A 194 -7.60 -15.02 -4.56
N ILE A 195 -8.64 -15.87 -4.55
CA ILE A 195 -9.94 -15.57 -5.19
C ILE A 195 -10.70 -14.45 -4.46
N ILE A 196 -10.54 -14.33 -3.13
CA ILE A 196 -11.22 -13.30 -2.32
C ILE A 196 -10.79 -11.86 -2.65
N TYR A 197 -9.58 -11.66 -3.18
CA TYR A 197 -9.06 -10.35 -3.61
C TYR A 197 -9.20 -10.12 -5.12
N MET A 198 -9.67 -11.12 -5.88
CA MET A 198 -9.82 -11.06 -7.33
C MET A 198 -11.19 -10.48 -7.73
N PRO A 199 -11.25 -9.53 -8.70
CA PRO A 199 -12.50 -8.92 -9.12
C PRO A 199 -13.36 -9.86 -9.99
N PRO A 200 -14.70 -9.67 -10.01
CA PRO A 200 -15.62 -10.60 -10.68
C PRO A 200 -15.38 -10.77 -12.18
N GLU A 201 -14.92 -9.73 -12.88
CA GLU A 201 -14.63 -9.77 -14.32
C GLU A 201 -13.38 -10.59 -14.70
N ASP A 202 -12.58 -11.05 -13.73
CA ASP A 202 -11.44 -11.93 -13.95
C ASP A 202 -11.73 -13.42 -13.69
N TYR A 203 -12.91 -13.75 -13.14
CA TYR A 203 -13.37 -15.12 -12.86
C TYR A 203 -13.69 -15.93 -14.12
N ASN A 204 -14.09 -15.27 -15.22
CA ASN A 204 -14.48 -15.93 -16.47
C ASN A 204 -13.39 -15.76 -17.55
N PRO A 205 -12.52 -16.76 -17.79
CA PRO A 205 -11.40 -16.65 -18.73
C PRO A 205 -11.83 -16.51 -20.21
N SER A 206 -13.10 -16.78 -20.54
CA SER A 206 -13.63 -16.53 -21.90
C SER A 206 -13.82 -15.05 -22.21
N GLN A 207 -13.98 -14.20 -21.18
CA GLN A 207 -14.00 -12.76 -21.34
C GLN A 207 -12.55 -12.24 -21.39
N LYS A 208 -12.17 -11.63 -22.51
CA LYS A 208 -10.83 -11.04 -22.71
C LYS A 208 -10.73 -9.68 -22.01
N THR A 209 -10.90 -9.68 -20.69
CA THR A 209 -10.78 -8.51 -19.83
C THR A 209 -9.39 -7.89 -19.99
N ARG A 210 -9.31 -6.65 -20.47
CA ARG A 210 -8.03 -5.96 -20.71
C ARG A 210 -7.36 -5.67 -19.38
N ALA A 211 -6.09 -6.07 -19.21
CA ALA A 211 -5.31 -5.84 -17.98
C ALA A 211 -5.49 -4.41 -17.44
N SER A 212 -6.07 -4.32 -16.26
CA SER A 212 -6.72 -3.09 -15.78
C SER A 212 -6.12 -2.58 -14.49
N VAL A 213 -5.85 -1.29 -14.47
CA VAL A 213 -5.67 -0.46 -13.26
C VAL A 213 -6.80 -0.71 -12.25
N LYS A 214 -8.00 -1.08 -12.73
CA LYS A 214 -9.20 -1.35 -11.93
C LYS A 214 -9.21 -2.74 -11.26
N HIS A 215 -8.21 -3.61 -11.51
CA HIS A 215 -8.03 -4.85 -10.76
C HIS A 215 -7.45 -4.56 -9.37
N ASP A 216 -6.26 -3.94 -9.33
CA ASP A 216 -5.51 -3.72 -8.09
C ASP A 216 -6.31 -2.89 -7.05
N ILE A 217 -7.18 -1.98 -7.51
CA ILE A 217 -8.07 -1.20 -6.62
C ILE A 217 -9.19 -2.04 -5.97
N TYR A 218 -9.69 -3.08 -6.66
CA TYR A 218 -10.67 -4.01 -6.08
C TYR A 218 -10.01 -4.80 -4.96
N SER A 219 -8.81 -5.35 -5.21
CA SER A 219 -8.01 -6.05 -4.21
C SER A 219 -7.69 -5.15 -3.01
N TYR A 220 -7.33 -3.88 -3.27
CA TYR A 220 -7.12 -2.87 -2.23
C TYR A 220 -8.38 -2.58 -1.40
N ALA A 221 -9.57 -2.54 -2.00
CA ALA A 221 -10.82 -2.34 -1.25
C ALA A 221 -11.13 -3.50 -0.29
N ILE A 222 -10.83 -4.75 -0.69
CA ILE A 222 -10.90 -5.92 0.20
C ILE A 222 -9.87 -5.80 1.34
N ILE A 223 -8.64 -5.37 1.03
CA ILE A 223 -7.58 -5.12 2.04
C ILE A 223 -7.99 -4.00 3.01
N MET A 224 -8.60 -2.91 2.54
CA MET A 224 -9.14 -1.84 3.40
C MET A 224 -10.16 -2.40 4.39
N TRP A 225 -11.11 -3.21 3.91
CA TRP A 225 -12.10 -3.86 4.77
C TRP A 225 -11.45 -4.81 5.81
N GLU A 226 -10.47 -5.60 5.40
CA GLU A 226 -9.76 -6.57 6.24
C GLU A 226 -8.94 -5.87 7.35
N VAL A 227 -8.24 -4.78 7.02
CA VAL A 227 -7.47 -3.96 7.98
C VAL A 227 -8.36 -3.34 9.04
N LEU A 228 -9.53 -2.82 8.64
CA LEU A 228 -10.41 -2.09 9.53
C LEU A 228 -11.25 -3.03 10.42
N SER A 229 -11.77 -4.12 9.85
CA SER A 229 -12.57 -5.12 10.57
C SER A 229 -11.72 -6.06 11.44
N ARG A 230 -10.50 -6.39 11.01
CA ARG A 230 -9.70 -7.54 11.50
C ARG A 230 -10.49 -8.86 11.50
N LYS A 231 -11.44 -9.04 10.57
CA LYS A 231 -12.14 -10.30 10.27
C LYS A 231 -11.52 -10.94 9.02
N GLN A 232 -11.66 -12.25 8.83
CA GLN A 232 -11.27 -12.88 7.57
C GLN A 232 -12.31 -12.54 6.48
N PRO A 233 -11.91 -12.10 5.26
CA PRO A 233 -12.88 -11.89 4.19
C PRO A 233 -13.61 -13.19 3.85
N PHE A 234 -14.94 -13.16 3.92
CA PHE A 234 -15.84 -14.31 3.70
C PHE A 234 -15.61 -15.51 4.66
N GLU A 235 -15.26 -15.24 5.92
CA GLU A 235 -14.94 -16.26 6.97
C GLU A 235 -15.95 -17.43 7.06
N GLU A 236 -17.24 -17.17 6.87
CA GLU A 236 -18.31 -18.18 6.93
C GLU A 236 -18.43 -19.07 5.67
N VAL A 237 -17.80 -18.68 4.55
CA VAL A 237 -18.01 -19.30 3.23
C VAL A 237 -16.90 -20.29 2.89
N ILE A 238 -17.08 -21.54 3.33
CA ILE A 238 -16.09 -22.63 3.18
C ILE A 238 -15.73 -22.93 1.71
N ASN A 239 -16.64 -22.70 0.75
CA ASN A 239 -16.44 -23.04 -0.66
C ASN A 239 -16.06 -21.80 -1.50
N PRO A 240 -14.84 -21.72 -2.08
CA PRO A 240 -14.43 -20.60 -2.93
C PRO A 240 -15.34 -20.36 -4.14
N LEU A 241 -15.95 -21.41 -4.71
CA LEU A 241 -16.89 -21.26 -5.83
C LEU A 241 -18.19 -20.54 -5.41
N GLN A 242 -18.59 -20.67 -4.15
CA GLN A 242 -19.73 -19.92 -3.59
C GLN A 242 -19.37 -18.43 -3.42
N ILE A 243 -18.12 -18.12 -3.03
CA ILE A 243 -17.61 -16.74 -3.01
C ILE A 243 -17.64 -16.15 -4.43
N MET A 244 -17.08 -16.87 -5.42
CA MET A 244 -17.08 -16.43 -6.82
C MET A 244 -18.50 -16.17 -7.34
N TYR A 245 -19.43 -17.09 -7.05
CA TYR A 245 -20.82 -16.94 -7.44
C TYR A 245 -21.46 -15.70 -6.80
N SER A 246 -21.42 -15.58 -5.47
CA SER A 246 -21.99 -14.43 -4.75
C SER A 246 -21.40 -13.09 -5.22
N VAL A 247 -20.08 -13.00 -5.36
CA VAL A 247 -19.40 -11.78 -5.84
C VAL A 247 -19.77 -11.45 -7.30
N SER A 248 -19.97 -12.47 -8.16
CA SER A 248 -20.48 -12.27 -9.52
C SER A 248 -21.91 -11.69 -9.56
N GLN A 249 -22.73 -12.01 -8.54
CA GLN A 249 -24.09 -11.46 -8.37
C GLN A 249 -24.09 -10.11 -7.61
N GLY A 250 -22.93 -9.46 -7.46
CA GLY A 250 -22.81 -8.15 -6.80
C GLY A 250 -22.81 -8.19 -5.26
N GLN A 251 -22.82 -9.37 -4.63
CA GLN A 251 -22.66 -9.47 -3.17
C GLN A 251 -21.24 -9.03 -2.77
N ARG A 252 -21.12 -8.46 -1.57
CA ARG A 252 -19.87 -7.91 -1.02
C ARG A 252 -19.77 -8.19 0.48
N LEU A 253 -18.62 -7.86 1.07
CA LEU A 253 -18.41 -7.96 2.51
C LEU A 253 -19.24 -6.91 3.25
N ASP A 254 -19.63 -7.23 4.48
CA ASP A 254 -20.54 -6.41 5.28
C ASP A 254 -19.92 -5.05 5.69
N LEU A 255 -20.68 -3.96 5.50
CA LEU A 255 -20.30 -2.59 5.88
C LEU A 255 -21.09 -2.06 7.09
N SER A 256 -21.87 -2.92 7.75
CA SER A 256 -22.58 -2.60 9.00
C SER A 256 -21.63 -2.31 10.16
N GLU A 257 -22.19 -1.87 11.29
CA GLU A 257 -21.44 -1.61 12.52
C GLU A 257 -20.91 -2.90 13.18
N GLU A 258 -21.44 -4.08 12.84
CA GLU A 258 -20.94 -5.37 13.32
C GLU A 258 -19.60 -5.77 12.68
N SER A 259 -19.34 -5.32 11.45
CA SER A 259 -18.08 -5.63 10.72
C SER A 259 -17.14 -4.44 10.60
N LEU A 260 -17.67 -3.23 10.50
CA LEU A 260 -16.89 -1.99 10.52
C LEU A 260 -17.42 -1.11 11.68
N SER A 261 -16.79 -1.23 12.84
CA SER A 261 -17.19 -0.57 14.09
C SER A 261 -17.45 0.94 13.95
N ALA A 262 -18.31 1.48 14.80
CA ALA A 262 -18.70 2.89 14.82
C ALA A 262 -17.54 3.84 15.21
N ASP A 263 -16.50 3.35 15.88
CA ASP A 263 -15.34 4.13 16.31
C ASP A 263 -14.30 4.41 15.20
N ILE A 264 -14.47 3.82 14.00
CA ILE A 264 -13.56 4.02 12.86
C ILE A 264 -13.49 5.53 12.50
N PRO A 265 -12.31 6.16 12.58
CA PRO A 265 -12.11 7.53 12.12
C PRO A 265 -12.60 7.73 10.69
N HIS A 266 -13.42 8.78 10.48
CA HIS A 266 -14.03 9.13 9.20
C HIS A 266 -14.87 8.01 8.54
N ARG A 267 -15.46 7.08 9.33
CA ARG A 267 -16.22 5.89 8.89
C ARG A 267 -17.02 6.04 7.59
N ALA A 268 -17.79 7.12 7.43
CA ALA A 268 -18.61 7.36 6.24
C ALA A 268 -17.80 7.53 4.94
N LEU A 269 -16.68 8.26 4.98
CA LEU A 269 -15.76 8.41 3.86
C LEU A 269 -15.13 7.05 3.50
N ILE A 270 -14.71 6.31 4.52
CA ILE A 270 -14.01 5.04 4.38
C ILE A 270 -14.94 3.96 3.81
N ILE A 271 -16.21 3.93 4.22
CA ILE A 271 -17.26 3.11 3.61
C ILE A 271 -17.49 3.49 2.14
N GLY A 272 -17.46 4.78 1.79
CA GLY A 272 -17.53 5.24 0.40
C GLY A 272 -16.33 4.79 -0.45
N LEU A 273 -15.12 4.83 0.11
CA LEU A 273 -13.90 4.35 -0.56
C LEU A 273 -13.91 2.84 -0.79
N ILE A 274 -14.30 2.04 0.21
CA ILE A 274 -14.42 0.58 0.07
C ILE A 274 -15.52 0.25 -0.94
N GLY A 275 -16.70 0.87 -0.80
CA GLY A 275 -17.88 0.63 -1.64
C GLY A 275 -17.64 0.94 -3.12
N SER A 276 -16.95 2.05 -3.43
CA SER A 276 -16.54 2.38 -4.79
C SER A 276 -15.34 1.55 -5.27
N GLY A 277 -14.37 1.28 -4.41
CA GLY A 277 -13.19 0.46 -4.70
C GLY A 277 -13.52 -0.94 -5.21
N TRP A 278 -14.54 -1.59 -4.65
CA TRP A 278 -15.00 -2.93 -5.08
C TRP A 278 -16.22 -2.93 -6.01
N ALA A 279 -16.56 -1.80 -6.64
CA ALA A 279 -17.76 -1.67 -7.49
C ALA A 279 -17.85 -2.78 -8.57
N GLN A 280 -19.08 -3.23 -8.86
CA GLN A 280 -19.30 -4.32 -9.82
C GLN A 280 -18.83 -3.93 -11.22
N ASN A 281 -19.11 -2.70 -11.63
CA ASN A 281 -18.56 -2.09 -12.83
C ASN A 281 -17.11 -1.62 -12.56
N PRO A 282 -16.10 -2.09 -13.33
CA PRO A 282 -14.73 -1.64 -13.17
C PRO A 282 -14.54 -0.14 -13.39
N ASP A 283 -15.37 0.51 -14.22
CA ASP A 283 -15.21 1.94 -14.54
C ASP A 283 -15.60 2.87 -13.39
N GLU A 284 -16.49 2.46 -12.49
CA GLU A 284 -16.87 3.17 -11.27
C GLU A 284 -15.77 3.18 -10.20
N ARG A 285 -14.83 2.22 -10.24
CA ARG A 285 -13.76 2.11 -9.24
C ARG A 285 -12.78 3.29 -9.35
N PRO A 286 -12.35 3.93 -8.24
CA PRO A 286 -11.42 5.07 -8.28
C PRO A 286 -10.02 4.69 -8.80
N SER A 287 -9.19 5.72 -9.06
CA SER A 287 -7.74 5.55 -9.19
C SER A 287 -7.07 5.63 -7.82
N PHE A 288 -5.89 5.04 -7.66
CA PHE A 288 -5.13 5.16 -6.40
C PHE A 288 -4.81 6.62 -6.04
N LEU A 289 -4.57 7.50 -7.02
CA LEU A 289 -4.45 8.95 -6.80
C LEU A 289 -5.70 9.55 -6.13
N LYS A 290 -6.92 9.14 -6.52
CA LYS A 290 -8.15 9.58 -5.86
C LYS A 290 -8.25 9.04 -4.43
N CYS A 291 -7.90 7.77 -4.21
CA CYS A 291 -7.85 7.20 -2.86
C CYS A 291 -6.83 7.91 -1.96
N LEU A 292 -5.68 8.33 -2.49
CA LEU A 292 -4.68 9.12 -1.74
C LEU A 292 -5.23 10.50 -1.35
N ILE A 293 -5.88 11.21 -2.27
CA ILE A 293 -6.53 12.51 -2.02
C ILE A 293 -7.59 12.40 -0.91
N ASP A 294 -8.32 11.29 -0.84
CA ASP A 294 -9.35 11.08 0.18
C ASP A 294 -8.79 10.57 1.52
N LEU A 295 -7.72 9.75 1.51
CA LEU A 295 -7.10 9.21 2.73
C LEU A 295 -6.13 10.19 3.41
N GLU A 296 -5.50 11.11 2.68
CA GLU A 296 -4.55 12.07 3.24
C GLU A 296 -5.16 12.98 4.32
N PRO A 297 -6.36 13.58 4.16
CA PRO A 297 -7.02 14.32 5.24
C PRO A 297 -7.28 13.48 6.50
N VAL A 298 -7.55 12.17 6.34
CA VAL A 298 -7.74 11.25 7.48
C VAL A 298 -6.41 11.00 8.19
N LEU A 299 -5.35 10.73 7.43
CA LEU A 299 -4.02 10.48 8.00
C LEU A 299 -3.50 11.68 8.79
N ARG A 300 -3.75 12.91 8.29
CA ARG A 300 -3.40 14.18 8.96
C ARG A 300 -4.15 14.45 10.27
N THR A 301 -5.14 13.63 10.66
CA THR A 301 -5.78 13.74 11.99
C THR A 301 -5.00 13.07 13.12
N PHE A 302 -4.00 12.25 12.79
CA PHE A 302 -3.11 11.61 13.75
C PHE A 302 -1.76 12.34 13.75
N ASP A 303 -1.26 12.68 14.93
CA ASP A 303 0.10 13.21 15.07
C ASP A 303 1.18 12.10 15.01
N GLU A 304 2.43 12.51 14.82
CA GLU A 304 3.57 11.61 14.72
C GLU A 304 3.88 10.87 16.03
N ILE A 305 3.51 11.43 17.19
CA ILE A 305 3.74 10.79 18.49
C ILE A 305 2.80 9.60 18.63
N ALA A 306 1.51 9.75 18.30
CA ALA A 306 0.54 8.66 18.27
C ALA A 306 0.92 7.54 17.28
N MET A 307 1.60 7.87 16.16
CA MET A 307 2.17 6.87 15.25
C MET A 307 3.33 6.09 15.90
N LEU A 308 4.28 6.80 16.54
CA LEU A 308 5.42 6.18 17.22
C LEU A 308 4.98 5.33 18.43
N GLU A 309 4.00 5.80 19.21
CA GLU A 309 3.42 5.05 20.32
C GLU A 309 2.74 3.75 19.84
N ALA A 310 2.03 3.78 18.71
CA ALA A 310 1.44 2.58 18.11
C ALA A 310 2.52 1.57 17.66
N VAL A 311 3.62 2.02 17.06
CA VAL A 311 4.76 1.15 16.70
C VAL A 311 5.40 0.56 17.96
N ILE A 312 5.58 1.35 19.01
CA ILE A 312 6.12 0.89 20.30
C ILE A 312 5.18 -0.14 20.96
N LEU A 313 3.86 0.06 20.89
CA LEU A 313 2.84 -0.89 21.38
C LEU A 313 2.98 -2.25 20.69
N LEU A 314 3.08 -2.28 19.36
CA LEU A 314 3.23 -3.55 18.62
C LEU A 314 4.58 -4.22 18.88
N LYS A 315 5.69 -3.46 18.91
CA LYS A 315 7.03 -3.99 19.25
C LYS A 315 7.05 -4.64 20.63
N ARG A 316 6.43 -3.99 21.63
CA ARG A 316 6.26 -4.55 22.99
C ARG A 316 5.39 -5.81 22.99
N SER A 317 4.25 -5.79 22.28
CA SER A 317 3.32 -6.93 22.23
C SER A 317 3.97 -8.18 21.63
N LYS A 318 4.68 -8.02 20.51
CA LYS A 318 5.46 -9.08 19.86
C LYS A 318 6.52 -9.66 20.79
N SER A 319 7.35 -8.82 21.40
CA SER A 319 8.43 -9.24 22.32
C SER A 319 7.89 -9.98 23.56
N LEU A 320 6.76 -9.54 24.11
CA LEU A 320 6.07 -10.23 25.21
C LEU A 320 5.51 -11.59 24.77
N TYR A 321 4.99 -11.72 23.55
CA TYR A 321 4.53 -13.00 23.00
C TYR A 321 5.70 -13.98 22.79
N GLU A 322 6.79 -13.53 22.15
CA GLU A 322 8.00 -14.32 21.90
C GLU A 322 8.60 -14.84 23.22
N SER A 323 8.72 -13.98 24.23
CA SER A 323 9.19 -14.35 25.58
C SER A 323 8.30 -15.40 26.26
N ARG A 324 6.97 -15.29 26.10
CA ARG A 324 6.02 -16.30 26.61
C ARG A 324 6.15 -17.64 25.86
N CYS A 325 6.50 -17.63 24.59
CA CYS A 325 6.69 -18.85 23.79
C CYS A 325 8.01 -19.57 24.12
N ILE A 326 9.09 -18.83 24.42
CA ILE A 326 10.34 -19.40 24.94
C ILE A 326 10.08 -20.12 26.26
N TYR A 327 9.49 -19.43 27.25
CA TYR A 327 9.22 -20.01 28.58
C TYR A 327 8.23 -21.19 28.56
N LYS A 328 7.32 -21.25 27.57
CA LYS A 328 6.46 -22.42 27.32
C LYS A 328 7.20 -23.60 26.68
N SER A 329 8.27 -23.34 25.94
CA SER A 329 9.09 -24.37 25.28
C SER A 329 10.10 -24.96 26.26
N GLU A 330 10.72 -24.13 27.10
CA GLU A 330 11.58 -24.54 28.22
C GLU A 330 10.80 -25.44 29.20
N LYS A 331 9.60 -25.01 29.64
CA LYS A 331 8.70 -25.83 30.46
C LYS A 331 8.13 -27.08 29.78
N LYS A 332 8.37 -27.29 28.48
CA LYS A 332 8.14 -28.59 27.84
C LYS A 332 9.38 -29.48 27.91
N ALA A 333 10.58 -28.92 27.70
CA ALA A 333 11.83 -29.66 27.85
C ALA A 333 12.03 -30.19 29.28
N ASP A 334 11.74 -29.36 30.29
CA ASP A 334 11.83 -29.72 31.72
C ASP A 334 10.84 -30.82 32.15
N VAL A 335 9.86 -31.18 31.31
CA VAL A 335 8.84 -32.22 31.58
C VAL A 335 9.15 -33.54 30.86
N GLU A 336 10.07 -33.56 29.88
CA GLU A 336 10.45 -34.77 29.14
C GLU A 336 11.78 -35.39 29.59
N GLN A 337 12.44 -34.84 30.62
CA GLN A 337 13.65 -35.43 31.22
C GLN A 337 13.60 -35.54 32.76
N ILE A 338 13.13 -36.68 33.25
CA ILE A 338 13.84 -37.55 34.23
C ILE A 338 13.21 -38.96 34.11
N SER A 339 13.96 -39.88 33.50
CA SER A 339 13.62 -41.31 33.39
C SER A 339 14.85 -42.15 33.79
N LEU A 340 15.30 -41.99 35.04
CA LEU A 340 16.38 -42.79 35.61
C LEU A 340 15.83 -44.11 36.18
N ASN A 341 15.87 -45.16 35.36
CA ASN A 341 15.65 -46.53 35.81
C ASN A 341 16.75 -46.95 36.80
N ILE A 342 16.37 -47.33 38.02
CA ILE A 342 17.02 -48.36 38.84
C ILE A 342 15.92 -48.96 39.76
N PRO A 343 15.83 -50.30 39.92
CA PRO A 343 14.67 -50.94 40.53
C PRO A 343 14.83 -51.18 42.04
N LEU A 344 13.71 -51.24 42.77
CA LEU A 344 13.57 -51.98 44.03
C LEU A 344 12.07 -52.24 44.35
N ASN A 345 11.81 -53.22 45.21
CA ASN A 345 10.47 -53.67 45.60
C ASN A 345 9.91 -52.81 46.77
N PRO A 346 8.60 -52.78 47.06
CA PRO A 346 8.00 -51.76 47.92
C PRO A 346 8.01 -52.13 49.41
N GLN A 347 8.11 -51.11 50.29
CA GLN A 347 7.38 -51.10 51.56
C GLN A 347 7.13 -49.69 52.12
N GLU A 348 6.24 -49.66 53.12
CA GLU A 348 5.38 -48.60 53.64
C GLU A 348 6.04 -47.50 54.52
N GLU A 349 5.17 -46.69 55.14
CA GLU A 349 5.33 -45.87 56.36
C GLU A 349 5.87 -44.41 56.31
N THR A 350 4.90 -43.48 56.35
CA THR A 350 4.68 -42.39 57.33
C THR A 350 5.77 -41.39 57.78
N CYS A 351 5.29 -40.13 57.93
CA CYS A 351 5.78 -39.09 58.86
C CYS A 351 7.16 -38.44 58.58
N SER A 352 7.52 -37.29 59.17
CA SER A 352 6.76 -36.08 59.57
C SER A 352 7.75 -34.95 59.93
N ALA A 353 7.25 -33.71 60.09
CA ALA A 353 8.01 -32.48 60.44
C ALA A 353 9.03 -32.00 59.37
N SER A 354 9.16 -30.73 58.99
CA SER A 354 8.91 -29.41 59.62
C SER A 354 10.01 -28.91 60.58
N ILE A 355 10.93 -28.11 60.04
CA ILE A 355 11.61 -27.01 60.75
C ILE A 355 11.29 -25.72 59.98
N GLN A 356 11.23 -24.59 60.69
CA GLN A 356 10.42 -23.40 60.39
C GLN A 356 11.25 -22.11 60.63
N CYS A 357 10.61 -20.94 60.44
CA CYS A 357 11.03 -19.61 60.91
C CYS A 357 12.17 -18.93 60.12
N ASP A 358 12.26 -17.60 59.97
CA ASP A 358 11.38 -16.44 60.29
C ASP A 358 11.95 -15.19 59.55
N ALA A 359 11.35 -14.00 59.43
CA ALA A 359 9.93 -13.58 59.43
C ALA A 359 9.78 -12.11 58.92
N LEU A 360 8.53 -11.76 58.61
CA LEU A 360 7.90 -10.47 58.26
C LEU A 360 8.35 -9.21 59.05
N PRO A 361 8.14 -7.97 58.52
CA PRO A 361 6.83 -7.26 58.58
C PRO A 361 6.36 -6.70 57.21
N LEU A 362 5.14 -6.98 56.74
CA LEU A 362 3.84 -6.41 57.15
C LEU A 362 3.62 -4.90 56.83
N ARG A 363 2.78 -4.63 55.83
CA ARG A 363 1.41 -4.12 56.08
C ARG A 363 0.47 -4.31 54.88
N SER A 364 -0.81 -4.53 55.18
CA SER A 364 -1.88 -4.79 54.23
C SER A 364 -3.14 -4.00 54.60
N ILE A 365 -3.95 -3.64 53.60
CA ILE A 365 -5.38 -3.32 53.73
C ILE A 365 -6.12 -4.11 52.62
N SER A 366 -7.36 -4.48 52.88
CA SER A 366 -8.07 -5.63 52.29
C SER A 366 -9.03 -5.28 51.11
N PRO A 367 -9.50 -6.28 50.34
CA PRO A 367 -10.40 -6.08 49.19
C PRO A 367 -11.88 -6.13 49.59
N ASP A 368 -12.77 -5.73 48.66
CA ASP A 368 -14.20 -6.00 48.79
C ASP A 368 -14.90 -6.20 47.43
N ILE A 369 -15.07 -7.46 47.01
CA ILE A 369 -16.07 -7.86 46.00
C ILE A 369 -16.69 -9.19 46.46
N SER A 370 -18.00 -9.18 46.71
CA SER A 370 -18.76 -10.42 46.82
C SER A 370 -20.18 -10.29 46.25
N ARG A 371 -20.46 -11.04 45.16
CA ARG A 371 -21.71 -11.79 44.91
C ARG A 371 -21.65 -12.53 43.57
N LEU A 372 -21.68 -13.86 43.65
CA LEU A 372 -21.90 -14.77 42.53
C LEU A 372 -23.38 -14.83 42.14
N LYS A 373 -23.66 -15.02 40.85
CA LYS A 373 -24.73 -15.88 40.28
C LYS A 373 -24.64 -15.85 38.73
N SER A 374 -24.92 -16.90 37.95
CA SER A 374 -24.88 -18.36 38.19
C SER A 374 -25.24 -19.10 36.89
N VAL A 375 -24.31 -19.86 36.29
CA VAL A 375 -24.56 -20.80 35.17
C VAL A 375 -23.70 -22.07 35.39
N PRO A 376 -24.20 -23.30 35.14
CA PRO A 376 -23.53 -24.52 35.62
C PRO A 376 -22.51 -25.15 34.66
N LYS A 377 -21.80 -26.16 35.20
CA LYS A 377 -20.94 -27.14 34.52
C LYS A 377 -21.71 -27.90 33.41
N CYS A 378 -21.09 -28.58 32.43
CA CYS A 378 -19.94 -29.49 32.57
C CYS A 378 -19.23 -29.82 31.23
N ASN A 379 -17.94 -30.19 31.35
CA ASN A 379 -17.13 -31.11 30.51
C ASN A 379 -17.22 -31.08 28.96
N ILE A 380 -16.04 -31.00 28.32
CA ILE A 380 -15.51 -32.07 27.43
C ILE A 380 -13.98 -31.92 27.28
N LEU A 381 -13.33 -32.98 26.78
CA LEU A 381 -11.87 -33.19 26.80
C LEU A 381 -11.05 -32.18 25.98
N SER A 382 -9.80 -32.00 26.40
CA SER A 382 -8.73 -31.50 25.54
C SER A 382 -8.40 -32.49 24.41
N SER A 383 -8.22 -31.97 23.19
CA SER A 383 -7.70 -32.73 22.06
C SER A 383 -6.73 -31.83 21.27
N ALA A 384 -5.44 -31.87 21.64
CA ALA A 384 -4.41 -31.28 20.81
C ALA A 384 -4.29 -32.07 19.49
N ARG A 385 -4.35 -31.38 18.35
CA ARG A 385 -4.01 -31.96 17.04
C ARG A 385 -3.05 -31.07 16.28
N SER A 386 -1.79 -31.49 16.27
CA SER A 386 -0.77 -31.05 15.33
C SER A 386 -1.15 -31.45 13.91
N PHE A 387 -1.21 -30.50 12.98
CA PHE A 387 -1.42 -30.76 11.57
C PHE A 387 -0.10 -31.16 10.89
N PHE A 388 0.03 -32.45 10.55
CA PHE A 388 0.94 -32.88 9.50
C PHE A 388 0.26 -32.68 8.15
N CYS A 389 0.89 -31.93 7.24
CA CYS A 389 0.48 -31.90 5.84
C CYS A 389 1.24 -32.95 5.04
N LEU A 390 0.51 -33.83 4.36
CA LEU A 390 1.00 -34.66 3.25
C LEU A 390 0.08 -34.44 2.03
N PRO A 391 0.62 -34.49 0.80
CA PRO A 391 -0.13 -34.09 -0.39
C PRO A 391 -1.09 -35.18 -0.86
N LEU A 392 -2.36 -34.81 -1.07
CA LEU A 392 -3.35 -35.67 -1.72
C LEU A 392 -3.46 -35.31 -3.21
N PHE A 393 -2.66 -35.98 -4.03
CA PHE A 393 -2.93 -36.11 -5.46
C PHE A 393 -4.20 -36.95 -5.64
N PHE A 394 -5.23 -36.39 -6.28
CA PHE A 394 -6.32 -37.18 -6.85
C PHE A 394 -6.73 -36.64 -8.23
N PHE A 395 -6.41 -37.42 -9.26
CA PHE A 395 -7.11 -37.35 -10.54
C PHE A 395 -8.57 -37.78 -10.35
N PHE A 396 -9.52 -37.07 -10.96
CA PHE A 396 -10.79 -37.67 -11.36
C PHE A 396 -11.21 -37.21 -12.76
N PHE A 397 -11.25 -38.17 -13.69
CA PHE A 397 -12.15 -38.09 -14.84
C PHE A 397 -13.60 -38.06 -14.32
N PHE A 398 -14.50 -37.40 -15.06
CA PHE A 398 -15.90 -37.79 -15.03
C PHE A 398 -16.43 -37.99 -16.45
N PHE A 399 -17.13 -39.12 -16.63
CA PHE A 399 -17.91 -39.41 -17.82
C PHE A 399 -19.14 -38.49 -17.85
N PHE A 400 -19.50 -38.03 -19.05
CA PHE A 400 -20.89 -38.00 -19.46
C PHE A 400 -21.09 -39.04 -20.55
N LYS A 401 -22.24 -39.72 -20.54
CA LYS A 401 -22.62 -40.73 -21.52
C LYS A 401 -24.00 -40.39 -22.08
N ASP A 402 -24.20 -40.72 -23.35
CA ASP A 402 -25.26 -40.22 -24.22
C ASP A 402 -26.69 -40.63 -23.83
N GLY A 403 -27.67 -39.85 -24.29
CA GLY A 403 -29.09 -40.01 -23.94
C GLY A 403 -30.15 -39.72 -25.02
N ASN A 404 -29.77 -39.36 -26.27
CA ASN A 404 -30.68 -39.14 -27.43
C ASN A 404 -31.75 -38.03 -27.25
N SER A 405 -32.43 -37.51 -28.29
CA SER A 405 -32.24 -37.56 -29.75
C SER A 405 -33.06 -36.44 -30.40
N GLY A 406 -32.59 -35.81 -31.49
CA GLY A 406 -33.39 -34.84 -32.24
C GLY A 406 -32.56 -33.93 -33.14
N GLY A 407 -32.08 -34.45 -34.27
CA GLY A 407 -31.32 -33.67 -35.24
C GLY A 407 -32.14 -33.27 -36.46
N LEU A 408 -31.72 -32.18 -37.13
CA LEU A 408 -31.88 -32.04 -38.57
C LEU A 408 -30.67 -31.27 -39.14
N HIS A 409 -30.22 -31.64 -40.34
CA HIS A 409 -29.10 -30.97 -41.00
C HIS A 409 -29.58 -29.81 -41.88
N SER A 410 -28.76 -28.76 -41.98
CA SER A 410 -28.40 -28.19 -43.28
C SER A 410 -27.04 -27.50 -43.24
N LEU A 411 -26.23 -27.78 -44.27
CA LEU A 411 -25.01 -27.06 -44.60
C LEU A 411 -25.26 -26.34 -45.93
N SER A 412 -24.91 -25.05 -46.01
CA SER A 412 -24.66 -24.40 -47.30
C SER A 412 -23.66 -23.26 -47.10
N SER A 413 -22.45 -23.47 -47.59
CA SER A 413 -21.49 -22.40 -47.84
C SER A 413 -21.97 -21.50 -48.99
N GLN A 414 -21.61 -20.21 -48.96
CA GLN A 414 -21.05 -19.58 -50.16
C GLN A 414 -20.22 -18.34 -49.82
N SER A 415 -19.26 -18.07 -50.69
CA SER A 415 -18.29 -16.98 -50.64
C SER A 415 -18.67 -15.88 -51.62
N THR A 416 -18.37 -14.63 -51.27
CA THR A 416 -18.07 -13.57 -52.24
C THR A 416 -16.95 -12.68 -51.72
N ASP A 417 -15.85 -12.62 -52.47
CA ASP A 417 -14.97 -11.45 -52.44
C ASP A 417 -15.67 -10.29 -53.16
N GLU A 418 -15.40 -9.05 -52.77
CA GLU A 418 -14.67 -8.13 -53.67
C GLU A 418 -14.14 -6.88 -52.94
N ASN A 419 -13.27 -6.14 -53.62
CA ASN A 419 -12.56 -4.98 -53.10
C ASN A 419 -13.38 -3.69 -53.28
N ILE A 420 -13.07 -2.66 -52.48
CA ILE A 420 -12.65 -1.35 -53.00
C ILE A 420 -12.04 -0.50 -51.87
N SER A 421 -10.95 0.19 -52.19
CA SER A 421 -10.28 1.14 -51.30
C SER A 421 -10.65 2.59 -51.67
N VAL A 422 -11.00 3.40 -50.67
CA VAL A 422 -10.99 4.86 -50.80
C VAL A 422 -10.33 5.45 -49.56
N THR A 423 -9.43 6.40 -49.78
CA THR A 423 -8.67 7.11 -48.74
C THR A 423 -9.41 8.37 -48.28
N GLN A 424 -9.18 8.78 -47.03
CA GLN A 424 -8.66 10.13 -46.75
C GLN A 424 -8.17 10.28 -45.30
N SER A 425 -7.24 11.22 -45.11
CA SER A 425 -6.61 11.51 -43.81
C SER A 425 -7.13 12.83 -43.25
N ALA A 426 -7.40 12.88 -41.94
CA ALA A 426 -7.58 14.12 -41.20
C ALA A 426 -6.37 14.37 -40.30
N LYS A 427 -5.70 15.51 -40.45
CA LYS A 427 -4.58 15.93 -39.59
C LYS A 427 -5.11 16.74 -38.40
N LEU A 428 -4.63 16.43 -37.20
CA LEU A 428 -4.72 17.30 -36.04
C LEU A 428 -3.74 18.48 -36.20
N LEU A 429 -4.21 19.71 -35.95
CA LEU A 429 -3.37 20.85 -35.55
C LEU A 429 -4.28 21.97 -35.00
N VAL A 430 -4.17 22.27 -33.71
CA VAL A 430 -4.79 23.44 -33.07
C VAL A 430 -3.84 23.98 -32.00
N ASN A 431 -3.41 25.23 -32.15
CA ASN A 431 -3.01 26.13 -31.06
C ASN A 431 -3.05 27.60 -31.59
N PRO A 432 -2.90 28.65 -30.76
CA PRO A 432 -4.01 29.63 -30.63
C PRO A 432 -3.59 31.07 -30.98
N TYR A 433 -4.52 32.03 -30.87
CA TYR A 433 -4.41 33.19 -29.97
C TYR A 433 -5.61 34.17 -30.13
N SER A 434 -6.02 34.79 -29.02
CA SER A 434 -6.80 36.02 -28.82
C SER A 434 -7.41 36.79 -30.01
N TYR A 435 -8.68 37.22 -29.90
CA TYR A 435 -9.05 38.63 -29.58
C TYR A 435 -10.59 38.78 -29.34
N PHE A 436 -10.97 39.75 -28.50
CA PHE A 436 -12.33 40.30 -28.31
C PHE A 436 -12.31 41.77 -28.79
N PRO A 437 -13.42 42.40 -29.28
CA PRO A 437 -14.47 42.88 -28.35
C PRO A 437 -15.91 43.07 -28.90
N SER A 438 -16.79 43.55 -28.00
CA SER A 438 -17.94 44.46 -28.19
C SER A 438 -19.23 44.03 -28.94
N SER A 439 -20.36 44.08 -28.20
CA SER A 439 -21.70 44.68 -28.50
C SER A 439 -22.24 44.73 -29.95
N ASP A 440 -23.56 44.64 -30.22
CA ASP A 440 -24.68 45.27 -29.49
C ASP A 440 -26.07 44.79 -30.04
N LYS A 441 -27.14 44.75 -29.20
CA LYS A 441 -28.60 44.68 -29.57
C LYS A 441 -29.11 43.51 -30.47
N SER A 442 -30.39 43.10 -30.49
CA SER A 442 -31.55 43.27 -29.58
C SER A 442 -32.71 42.32 -29.98
N ILE A 443 -33.53 41.89 -29.01
CA ILE A 443 -35.03 41.81 -28.97
C ILE A 443 -35.76 41.73 -30.35
N SER A 444 -36.70 40.81 -30.65
CA SER A 444 -37.48 39.81 -29.88
C SER A 444 -37.70 38.52 -30.73
N ASP A 445 -38.59 37.53 -30.54
CA ASP A 445 -39.67 37.12 -29.59
C ASP A 445 -39.59 35.56 -29.46
N ALA A 446 -40.06 34.81 -28.45
CA ALA A 446 -41.24 34.81 -27.55
C ALA A 446 -42.46 33.96 -28.02
N SER A 447 -42.52 32.70 -27.58
CA SER A 447 -43.77 32.04 -27.14
C SER A 447 -43.54 30.66 -26.47
N ASN A 448 -43.92 30.58 -25.19
CA ASN A 448 -44.58 29.44 -24.50
C ASN A 448 -43.89 28.04 -24.44
N SER A 449 -44.07 27.19 -23.40
CA SER A 449 -44.55 27.31 -22.00
C SER A 449 -44.46 25.91 -21.34
N ALA A 450 -44.12 25.69 -20.06
CA ALA A 450 -43.55 26.53 -19.00
C ALA A 450 -43.03 25.62 -17.84
N SER A 451 -42.71 26.22 -16.69
CA SER A 451 -42.62 25.72 -15.28
C SER A 451 -42.86 24.22 -14.96
N CYS A 452 -42.16 23.61 -13.99
CA CYS A 452 -41.92 24.20 -12.67
C CYS A 452 -40.71 23.62 -11.86
N MET A 453 -39.90 24.54 -11.30
CA MET A 453 -39.18 24.49 -10.02
C MET A 453 -38.50 23.20 -9.51
N LEU A 454 -37.16 23.25 -9.43
CA LEU A 454 -36.42 22.90 -8.21
C LEU A 454 -35.37 23.99 -7.91
N ARG A 455 -34.99 24.14 -6.63
CA ARG A 455 -34.24 25.31 -6.12
C ARG A 455 -32.74 25.21 -6.39
N SER A 456 -32.13 26.31 -6.84
CA SER A 456 -30.72 26.60 -6.58
C SER A 456 -30.55 27.21 -5.18
N SER A 457 -29.59 26.70 -4.42
CA SER A 457 -29.07 27.36 -3.21
C SER A 457 -27.99 28.38 -3.58
N PRO A 458 -27.82 29.48 -2.81
CA PRO A 458 -26.72 30.39 -3.02
C PRO A 458 -25.39 29.72 -2.65
N ILE A 459 -24.37 29.90 -3.48
CA ILE A 459 -22.99 29.51 -3.18
C ILE A 459 -22.48 30.46 -2.07
N PRO A 460 -21.81 29.95 -1.01
CA PRO A 460 -21.20 30.81 0.01
C PRO A 460 -20.19 31.77 -0.60
N SER A 461 -20.26 33.05 -0.21
CA SER A 461 -19.35 34.11 -0.67
C SER A 461 -17.87 33.80 -0.46
N ASP A 462 -17.56 32.99 0.55
CA ASP A 462 -16.21 32.66 0.99
C ASP A 462 -15.45 31.86 -0.09
N PHE A 463 -16.15 30.99 -0.82
CA PHE A 463 -15.56 30.15 -1.88
C PHE A 463 -15.11 30.97 -3.11
N VAL A 464 -15.71 32.15 -3.31
CA VAL A 464 -15.31 33.08 -4.38
C VAL A 464 -14.01 33.81 -4.01
N LEU A 465 -13.73 34.00 -2.70
CA LEU A 465 -12.57 34.76 -2.24
C LEU A 465 -11.25 33.96 -2.35
N GLU A 466 -11.27 32.67 -2.01
CA GLU A 466 -10.08 31.80 -2.13
C GLU A 466 -9.57 31.68 -3.58
N THR A 467 -10.49 31.70 -4.56
CA THR A 467 -10.17 31.59 -5.99
C THR A 467 -9.45 32.84 -6.53
N ILE A 468 -9.56 33.99 -5.85
CA ILE A 468 -8.99 35.28 -6.28
C ILE A 468 -7.55 35.49 -5.75
N GLN A 469 -7.13 34.77 -4.71
CA GLN A 469 -5.79 34.92 -4.11
C GLN A 469 -4.72 33.91 -4.62
N GLN A 470 -4.93 33.31 -5.79
CA GLN A 470 -3.88 32.49 -6.42
C GLN A 470 -2.85 33.38 -7.15
N ASN A 471 -1.56 33.06 -6.96
CA ASN A 471 -0.38 33.75 -7.52
C ASN A 471 -0.06 35.17 -6.99
N VAL A 472 -0.76 35.66 -5.96
CA VAL A 472 -0.52 37.01 -5.41
C VAL A 472 0.85 37.12 -4.72
N ALA A 473 1.23 36.12 -3.92
CA ALA A 473 2.54 36.10 -3.28
C ALA A 473 3.66 35.89 -4.31
N HIS A 474 3.45 35.00 -5.27
CA HIS A 474 4.39 34.69 -6.34
C HIS A 474 4.69 35.91 -7.23
N GLN A 475 3.66 36.63 -7.70
CA GLN A 475 3.81 37.87 -8.48
C GLN A 475 4.53 38.97 -7.70
N TRP A 476 4.22 39.11 -6.40
CA TRP A 476 4.88 40.10 -5.55
C TRP A 476 6.38 39.83 -5.42
N ILE A 477 6.78 38.58 -5.15
CA ILE A 477 8.21 38.19 -5.10
C ILE A 477 8.92 38.52 -6.41
N GLN A 478 8.32 38.20 -7.56
CA GLN A 478 8.90 38.49 -8.87
C GLN A 478 9.05 40.00 -9.09
N SER A 479 8.06 40.81 -8.72
CA SER A 479 8.14 42.27 -8.82
C SER A 479 9.20 42.93 -7.91
N LYS A 480 9.62 42.23 -6.84
CA LYS A 480 10.54 42.73 -5.81
C LYS A 480 11.86 41.95 -5.74
N ARG A 481 12.17 41.09 -6.71
CA ARG A 481 13.24 40.09 -6.64
C ARG A 481 14.59 40.66 -6.18
N GLU A 482 15.11 41.69 -6.85
CA GLU A 482 16.42 42.27 -6.51
C GLU A 482 16.40 43.07 -5.19
N GLU A 483 15.27 43.69 -4.82
CA GLU A 483 15.12 44.34 -3.51
C GLU A 483 15.14 43.31 -2.38
N ILE A 484 14.53 42.14 -2.57
CA ILE A 484 14.59 41.01 -1.64
C ILE A 484 16.03 40.48 -1.55
N ILE A 485 16.73 40.32 -2.69
CA ILE A 485 18.12 39.84 -2.73
C ILE A 485 19.09 40.76 -1.96
N ASP A 486 18.86 42.08 -2.00
CA ASP A 486 19.67 43.06 -1.26
C ASP A 486 19.28 43.17 0.23
N GLN A 487 17.98 43.16 0.56
CA GLN A 487 17.49 43.36 1.93
C GLN A 487 17.38 42.09 2.78
N MET A 488 17.32 40.89 2.18
CA MET A 488 17.14 39.64 2.94
C MET A 488 18.38 39.32 3.77
N THR A 489 18.23 39.37 5.10
CA THR A 489 19.29 39.04 6.06
C THR A 489 19.56 37.54 6.12
N GLU A 490 20.77 37.12 6.50
CA GLU A 490 21.09 35.68 6.60
C GLU A 490 20.26 34.97 7.70
N ALA A 491 19.88 35.69 8.76
CA ALA A 491 18.91 35.19 9.75
C ALA A 491 17.51 34.96 9.15
N CYS A 492 17.02 35.87 8.32
CA CYS A 492 15.74 35.71 7.62
C CYS A 492 15.81 34.57 6.58
N LEU A 493 16.92 34.46 5.85
CA LEU A 493 17.15 33.38 4.90
C LEU A 493 17.08 32.01 5.58
N ASN A 494 17.81 31.82 6.68
CA ASN A 494 17.81 30.55 7.40
C ASN A 494 16.42 30.25 7.96
N GLN A 495 15.73 31.22 8.60
CA GLN A 495 14.36 31.05 9.07
C GLN A 495 13.35 30.71 7.95
N SER A 496 13.54 31.22 6.73
CA SER A 496 12.74 30.82 5.56
C SER A 496 13.02 29.37 5.17
N LEU A 497 14.29 28.97 5.09
CA LEU A 497 14.68 27.59 4.75
C LEU A 497 14.16 26.60 5.80
N ASP A 498 14.30 26.90 7.09
CA ASP A 498 13.81 26.08 8.20
C ASP A 498 12.27 25.98 8.19
N ALA A 499 11.56 27.07 7.88
CA ALA A 499 10.10 27.10 7.75
C ALA A 499 9.58 26.34 6.51
N LEU A 500 10.38 26.24 5.45
CA LEU A 500 10.05 25.48 4.24
C LEU A 500 10.36 23.98 4.42
N LEU A 501 11.49 23.64 5.05
CA LEU A 501 11.84 22.27 5.45
C LEU A 501 10.79 21.67 6.39
N SER A 502 10.44 22.39 7.46
CA SER A 502 9.45 21.94 8.46
C SER A 502 8.00 21.83 7.94
N ARG A 503 7.75 22.30 6.70
CA ARG A 503 6.48 22.13 5.98
C ARG A 503 6.59 21.18 4.78
N PHE A 504 7.74 20.52 4.58
CA PHE A 504 8.04 19.66 3.43
C PHE A 504 7.89 20.34 2.06
N LEU A 505 8.04 21.67 2.01
CA LEU A 505 7.95 22.49 0.79
C LEU A 505 9.31 22.75 0.14
N LEU A 506 10.41 22.34 0.79
CA LEU A 506 11.76 22.35 0.25
C LEU A 506 12.37 20.96 0.47
N MET A 507 12.87 20.35 -0.61
CA MET A 507 13.53 19.05 -0.53
C MET A 507 14.94 19.18 0.07
N LYS A 508 15.48 18.10 0.61
CA LYS A 508 16.82 18.12 1.25
C LYS A 508 17.91 18.46 0.22
N GLU A 509 17.76 17.95 -0.99
CA GLU A 509 18.62 18.18 -2.14
C GLU A 509 18.61 19.67 -2.56
N ASP A 510 17.44 20.31 -2.57
CA ASP A 510 17.30 21.74 -2.84
C ASP A 510 17.87 22.59 -1.71
N TYR A 511 17.69 22.18 -0.45
CA TYR A 511 18.32 22.84 0.71
C TYR A 511 19.84 22.74 0.66
N GLU A 512 20.41 21.58 0.31
CA GLU A 512 21.86 21.42 0.11
C GLU A 512 22.33 22.27 -1.09
N LEU A 513 21.56 22.34 -2.19
CA LEU A 513 21.85 23.22 -3.33
C LEU A 513 21.81 24.71 -2.97
N ILE A 514 20.90 25.17 -2.10
CA ILE A 514 20.85 26.56 -1.64
C ILE A 514 21.97 26.86 -0.64
N SER A 515 22.11 26.03 0.40
CA SER A 515 23.02 26.28 1.53
C SER A 515 24.50 26.25 1.14
N THR A 516 24.88 25.45 0.13
CA THR A 516 26.26 25.38 -0.39
C THR A 516 26.70 26.59 -1.23
N LYS A 517 25.80 27.52 -1.58
CA LYS A 517 26.17 28.71 -2.38
C LYS A 517 27.10 29.65 -1.58
N PRO A 518 28.18 30.19 -2.19
CA PRO A 518 29.28 30.83 -1.45
C PRO A 518 28.97 32.23 -0.90
N THR A 519 27.87 32.87 -1.30
CA THR A 519 27.48 34.21 -0.79
C THR A 519 26.01 34.24 -0.42
N ARG A 520 25.64 35.07 0.57
CA ARG A 520 24.23 35.33 0.95
C ARG A 520 23.37 35.64 -0.27
N THR A 521 23.85 36.54 -1.14
CA THR A 521 23.20 36.97 -2.38
C THR A 521 22.97 35.79 -3.35
N SER A 522 23.91 34.85 -3.44
CA SER A 522 23.76 33.62 -4.23
C SER A 522 22.77 32.64 -3.61
N LYS A 523 22.74 32.51 -2.27
CA LYS A 523 21.76 31.67 -1.55
C LYS A 523 20.33 32.20 -1.74
N VAL A 524 20.13 33.52 -1.57
CA VAL A 524 18.82 34.16 -1.74
C VAL A 524 18.33 34.04 -3.18
N ARG A 525 19.19 34.25 -4.19
CA ARG A 525 18.82 34.00 -5.60
C ARG A 525 18.33 32.57 -5.81
N GLN A 526 19.11 31.57 -5.38
CA GLN A 526 18.73 30.17 -5.52
C GLN A 526 17.40 29.84 -4.81
N LEU A 527 17.13 30.43 -3.63
CA LEU A 527 15.84 30.28 -2.94
C LEU A 527 14.68 30.88 -3.73
N LEU A 528 14.86 32.04 -4.37
CA LEU A 528 13.83 32.65 -5.21
C LEU A 528 13.65 31.89 -6.54
N ASP A 529 14.73 31.34 -7.10
CA ASP A 529 14.68 30.46 -8.28
C ASP A 529 13.87 29.18 -7.98
N THR A 530 14.03 28.60 -6.79
CA THR A 530 13.19 27.48 -6.31
C THR A 530 11.77 27.94 -5.98
N SER A 531 11.55 29.18 -5.53
CA SER A 531 10.20 29.73 -5.31
C SER A 531 9.40 29.88 -6.61
N ASP A 532 10.07 30.04 -7.76
CA ASP A 532 9.40 30.11 -9.06
C ASP A 532 8.87 28.73 -9.51
N SER A 533 9.46 27.62 -9.04
CA SER A 533 9.00 26.25 -9.35
C SER A 533 8.05 25.65 -8.31
N GLN A 534 8.20 26.00 -7.02
CA GLN A 534 7.38 25.44 -5.92
C GLN A 534 6.05 26.18 -5.67
N GLY A 535 5.84 27.33 -6.31
CA GLY A 535 4.54 28.00 -6.39
C GLY A 535 4.12 28.86 -5.18
N GLU A 536 2.82 29.13 -5.09
CA GLU A 536 2.24 30.20 -4.27
C GLU A 536 2.45 30.01 -2.75
N GLU A 537 2.31 28.81 -2.18
CA GLU A 537 2.49 28.61 -0.72
C GLU A 537 3.96 28.75 -0.29
N PHE A 538 4.91 28.35 -1.14
CA PHE A 538 6.34 28.59 -0.94
C PHE A 538 6.64 30.11 -0.89
N ALA A 539 6.07 30.86 -1.84
CA ALA A 539 6.17 32.32 -1.88
C ALA A 539 5.55 33.00 -0.64
N ARG A 540 4.39 32.51 -0.15
CA ARG A 540 3.74 33.02 1.06
C ARG A 540 4.60 32.85 2.31
N ILE A 541 5.27 31.71 2.47
CA ILE A 541 6.16 31.45 3.62
C ILE A 541 7.36 32.41 3.58
N ILE A 542 7.96 32.63 2.40
CA ILE A 542 9.03 33.62 2.23
C ILE A 542 8.51 35.00 2.65
N ILE A 543 7.40 35.49 2.09
CA ILE A 543 6.86 36.82 2.41
C ILE A 543 6.55 36.97 3.90
N GLN A 544 5.96 35.95 4.53
CA GLN A 544 5.72 35.97 5.97
C GLN A 544 7.03 36.10 6.76
N LYS A 545 8.12 35.45 6.34
CA LYS A 545 9.42 35.57 7.00
C LYS A 545 10.14 36.90 6.74
N LEU A 546 10.00 37.49 5.55
CA LEU A 546 10.46 38.87 5.27
C LEU A 546 9.74 39.87 6.22
N LYS A 547 8.42 39.66 6.43
CA LYS A 547 7.56 40.45 7.31
C LYS A 547 7.88 40.25 8.81
N ASP A 548 8.05 39.00 9.25
CA ASP A 548 8.47 38.65 10.63
C ASP A 548 9.81 39.30 10.99
N ASN A 549 10.77 39.29 10.06
CA ASN A 549 12.10 39.87 10.22
C ASN A 549 12.15 41.40 9.99
N LYS A 550 10.99 42.06 9.82
CA LYS A 550 10.83 43.52 9.72
C LYS A 550 11.73 44.17 8.66
N GLN A 551 11.78 43.63 7.45
CA GLN A 551 12.52 44.23 6.33
C GLN A 551 11.73 45.40 5.73
N LEU A 552 11.68 46.51 6.47
CA LEU A 552 10.78 47.66 6.25
C LEU A 552 10.91 48.29 4.85
N GLY A 553 12.08 48.20 4.21
CA GLY A 553 12.30 48.68 2.83
C GLY A 553 11.64 47.81 1.75
N LEU A 554 10.92 46.74 2.12
CA LEU A 554 10.10 45.94 1.21
C LEU A 554 8.59 46.26 1.35
N GLN A 555 8.18 47.26 2.13
CA GLN A 555 6.76 47.60 2.26
C GLN A 555 6.18 48.27 0.99
N PRO A 556 4.89 48.06 0.66
CA PRO A 556 3.92 47.20 1.36
C PRO A 556 4.03 45.71 0.96
N TYR A 557 3.89 44.83 1.97
CA TYR A 557 3.66 43.40 1.75
C TYR A 557 2.20 43.16 1.33
N PRO A 558 1.90 42.10 0.56
CA PRO A 558 0.53 41.75 0.20
C PRO A 558 -0.25 41.19 1.40
N ASP A 559 -1.58 41.41 1.40
CA ASP A 559 -2.51 40.87 2.40
C ASP A 559 -2.80 39.38 2.15
N ILE A 560 -1.80 38.56 2.44
CA ILE A 560 -1.89 37.10 2.47
C ILE A 560 -2.68 36.68 3.72
N VAL A 561 -3.81 36.02 3.52
CA VAL A 561 -4.59 35.41 4.61
C VAL A 561 -3.75 34.28 5.23
N SER A 562 -3.41 34.42 6.51
CA SER A 562 -2.65 33.41 7.24
C SER A 562 -3.58 32.30 7.72
N ASN A 563 -3.43 31.09 7.18
CA ASN A 563 -4.19 29.89 7.57
C ASN A 563 -3.87 29.34 8.99
N SER A 564 -3.38 30.18 9.90
CA SER A 564 -3.07 29.85 11.30
C SER A 564 -4.29 29.92 12.24
N LEU A 565 -5.51 29.98 11.71
CA LEU A 565 -6.75 30.22 12.48
C LEU A 565 -7.88 29.22 12.18
N ARG A 566 -7.57 27.91 12.25
CA ARG A 566 -8.55 26.84 12.52
C ARG A 566 -7.94 25.73 13.39
N LEU A 567 -7.69 26.05 14.66
CA LEU A 567 -7.32 25.07 15.71
C LEU A 567 -8.26 25.08 16.94
N HIS A 568 -9.32 25.90 16.91
CA HIS A 568 -10.37 25.89 17.92
C HIS A 568 -11.75 26.10 17.27
N LEU A 569 -12.43 24.98 16.97
CA LEU A 569 -13.87 24.75 17.17
C LEU A 569 -14.19 23.28 16.85
#